data_AF-A0A7S0SGQ5-F1
#
_entry.id   AF-A0A7S0SGQ5-F1
#
_cell.length_a   1.000
_cell.length_b   1.000
_cell.length_c   1.000
_cell.angle_alpha   90.00
_cell.angle_beta   90.00
_cell.angle_gamma   90.00
#
_symmetry.space_group_name_H-M   'P 1'
#
loop_
_entity.id
_entity.type
_entity.pdbx_description
1 polymer ?
#
loop_
_entity_poly.entity_id
_entity_poly.type
_entity_poly.pdbx_seq_one_letter_code
_entity_poly.pdbx_strand_id
1 'polypeptide(L)'
;DECANADRWSRIMSFSITALGGIGVLLGAFRFELYIAVAVSFASALAALEVASNYDGRLIALNRAGTDLRDIHAWWEARTHIEQANPQKYARLVRDINAVIRGFERATNPAAAA
;
A
#
# COMPACT_ATOMS: atom_id res chain seq x y z
N ASP A 1 6.93 0.36 19.30
CA ASP A 1 6.68 1.82 19.34
C ASP A 1 6.64 2.51 17.97
N GLU A 2 7.29 1.99 16.93
CA GLU A 2 7.24 2.59 15.57
C GLU A 2 5.87 2.56 14.90
N CYS A 3 5.09 1.49 15.05
CA CYS A 3 3.74 1.39 14.45
C CYS A 3 2.75 2.42 15.04
N ALA A 4 2.81 2.63 16.36
CA ALA A 4 1.95 3.61 17.04
C ALA A 4 2.26 5.05 16.61
N ASN A 5 3.51 5.33 16.24
CA ASN A 5 3.91 6.64 15.74
C ASN A 5 3.45 6.82 14.28
N ALA A 6 3.55 5.79 13.44
CA ALA A 6 3.08 5.81 12.05
C ALA A 6 1.56 6.07 11.95
N ASP A 7 0.76 5.39 12.78
CA ASP A 7 -0.70 5.60 12.83
C ASP A 7 -1.05 7.03 13.27
N ARG A 8 -0.29 7.57 14.24
CA ARG A 8 -0.46 8.94 14.71
C ARG A 8 -0.14 9.97 13.63
N TRP A 9 0.91 9.75 12.83
CA TRP A 9 1.29 10.62 11.71
C TRP A 9 0.24 10.62 10.60
N SER A 10 -0.28 9.45 10.22
CA SER A 10 -1.36 9.34 9.22
C SER A 10 -2.62 10.08 9.66
N ARG A 11 -3.01 9.94 10.93
CA ARG A 11 -4.19 10.60 11.49
C ARG A 11 -4.03 12.12 11.56
N ILE A 12 -2.83 12.61 11.89
CA ILE A 12 -2.50 14.04 11.89
C ILE A 12 -2.55 14.60 10.46
N MET A 13 -1.99 13.89 9.47
CA MET A 13 -2.01 14.29 8.07
C MET A 13 -3.45 14.38 7.53
N SER A 14 -4.27 13.34 7.75
CA SER A 14 -5.68 13.32 7.34
C SER A 14 -6.50 14.45 7.99
N PHE A 15 -6.28 14.70 9.28
CA PHE A 15 -6.92 15.83 9.99
C PHE A 15 -6.47 17.17 9.41
N SER A 16 -5.19 17.32 9.08
CA SER A 16 -4.62 18.53 8.49
C SER A 16 -5.20 18.80 7.09
N ILE A 17 -5.36 17.78 6.25
CA ILE A 17 -5.97 17.90 4.93
C ILE A 17 -7.44 18.33 5.05
N THR A 18 -8.18 17.75 6.00
CA THR A 18 -9.58 18.11 6.27
C THR A 18 -9.71 19.55 6.77
N ALA A 19 -8.82 19.95 7.70
CA ALA A 19 -8.77 21.31 8.23
C ALA A 19 -8.40 22.33 7.14
N LEU A 20 -7.44 22.01 6.26
CA LEU A 20 -7.09 22.86 5.12
C LEU A 20 -8.24 22.99 4.11
N GLY A 21 -8.97 21.90 3.85
CA GLY A 21 -10.19 21.94 3.03
C GLY A 21 -11.24 22.88 3.62
N GLY A 22 -11.48 22.81 4.93
CA GLY A 22 -12.40 23.72 5.63
C GLY A 22 -11.93 25.18 5.63
N ILE A 23 -10.64 25.42 5.82
CA ILE A 23 -10.02 26.75 5.75
C ILE A 23 -10.15 27.34 4.34
N GLY A 24 -9.99 26.52 3.29
CA GLY A 24 -10.19 26.94 1.89
C GLY A 24 -11.62 27.40 1.60
N VAL A 25 -12.63 26.73 2.15
CA VAL A 25 -14.05 27.13 2.02
C VAL A 25 -14.33 28.43 2.77
N LEU A 26 -13.78 28.58 3.98
CA LEU A 26 -13.88 29.82 4.77
C LEU A 26 -13.20 31.02 4.08
N LEU A 27 -12.01 30.83 3.50
CA LEU A 27 -11.30 31.87 2.74
C LEU A 27 -12.03 32.27 1.45
N GLY A 28 -12.70 31.31 0.79
CA GLY A 28 -13.59 31.59 -0.34
C GLY A 28 -14.77 32.48 0.02
N ALA A 29 -15.34 32.32 1.22
CA ALA A 29 -16.42 33.18 1.72
C ALA A 29 -15.99 34.64 1.96
N PHE A 30 -14.70 34.90 2.21
CA PHE A 30 -14.14 36.24 2.41
C PHE A 30 -13.50 36.87 1.15
N ARG A 31 -13.69 36.28 -0.04
CA ARG A 31 -13.14 36.72 -1.34
C ARG A 31 -11.60 36.82 -1.43
N PHE A 32 -10.88 36.09 -0.58
CA PHE A 32 -9.42 36.00 -0.62
C PHE A 32 -8.96 34.90 -1.61
N GLU A 33 -9.24 35.10 -2.89
CA GLU A 33 -9.00 34.11 -3.98
C GLU A 33 -7.54 33.62 -4.07
N LEU A 34 -6.57 34.48 -3.72
CA LEU A 34 -5.14 34.16 -3.75
C LEU A 34 -4.75 33.05 -2.75
N TYR A 35 -5.40 33.00 -1.59
CA TYR A 35 -5.06 32.06 -0.52
C TYR A 35 -5.69 30.67 -0.72
N ILE A 36 -6.74 30.59 -1.55
CA ILE A 36 -7.36 29.32 -1.94
C ILE A 36 -6.37 28.50 -2.77
N ALA A 37 -5.67 29.12 -3.72
CA ALA A 37 -4.66 28.45 -4.53
C ALA A 37 -3.50 27.90 -3.67
N VAL A 38 -3.08 28.64 -2.64
CA VAL A 38 -2.03 28.20 -1.70
C VAL A 38 -2.51 27.02 -0.86
N ALA A 39 -3.74 27.07 -0.33
CA ALA A 39 -4.31 25.96 0.44
C ALA A 39 -4.49 24.69 -0.40
N VAL A 40 -4.98 24.82 -1.64
CA VAL A 40 -5.20 23.69 -2.57
C VAL A 40 -3.87 23.07 -3.01
N SER A 41 -2.87 23.88 -3.35
CA SER A 41 -1.55 23.38 -3.72
C SER A 41 -0.85 22.68 -2.56
N PHE A 42 -1.00 23.19 -1.33
CA PHE A 42 -0.47 22.54 -0.13
C PHE A 42 -1.19 21.22 0.19
N ALA A 43 -2.52 21.19 0.10
CA ALA A 43 -3.30 19.95 0.27
C ALA A 43 -2.95 18.91 -0.80
N SER A 44 -2.73 19.35 -2.05
CA SER A 44 -2.31 18.48 -3.15
C SER A 44 -0.89 17.93 -2.93
N ALA A 45 0.03 18.74 -2.40
CA ALA A 45 1.38 18.29 -2.06
C ALA A 45 1.39 17.27 -0.93
N LEU A 46 0.56 17.47 0.11
CA LEU A 46 0.37 16.50 1.20
C LEU A 46 -0.22 15.18 0.68
N ALA A 47 -1.26 15.26 -0.15
CA ALA A 47 -1.84 14.08 -0.79
C ALA A 47 -0.82 13.36 -1.68
N ALA A 48 0.00 14.09 -2.43
CA ALA A 48 1.06 13.50 -3.26
C ALA A 48 2.13 12.80 -2.41
N LEU A 49 2.51 13.37 -1.25
CA LEU A 49 3.45 12.75 -0.31
C LEU A 49 2.88 11.48 0.32
N GLU A 50 1.61 11.48 0.71
CA GLU A 50 0.93 10.29 1.24
C GLU A 50 0.78 9.19 0.19
N VAL A 51 0.49 9.57 -1.05
CA VAL A 51 0.47 8.65 -2.17
C VAL A 51 1.87 8.09 -2.45
N ALA A 52 2.92 8.92 -2.39
CA ALA A 52 4.30 8.49 -2.59
C ALA A 52 4.78 7.49 -1.51
N SER A 53 4.49 7.75 -0.23
CA SER A 53 4.84 6.81 0.85
C SER A 53 4.11 5.48 0.72
N ASN A 54 2.86 5.50 0.26
CA ASN A 54 2.11 4.29 -0.07
C ASN A 54 2.70 3.54 -1.28
N TYR A 55 3.26 4.23 -2.27
CA TYR A 55 3.92 3.59 -3.40
C TYR A 55 5.16 2.81 -2.99
N ASP A 56 6.01 3.37 -2.13
CA ASP A 56 7.24 2.69 -1.67
C ASP A 56 6.92 1.37 -0.95
N GLY A 57 5.92 1.38 -0.06
CA GLY A 57 5.47 0.16 0.62
C GLY A 57 4.95 -0.90 -0.35
N ARG A 58 4.17 -0.48 -1.36
CA ARG A 58 3.63 -1.39 -2.39
C ARG A 58 4.73 -1.93 -3.31
N LEU A 59 5.73 -1.12 -3.66
CA LEU A 59 6.89 -1.53 -4.47
C LEU A 59 7.73 -2.58 -3.75
N ILE A 60 7.98 -2.40 -2.45
CA ILE A 60 8.69 -3.39 -1.62
C ILE A 60 7.87 -4.69 -1.54
N ALA A 61 6.57 -4.59 -1.28
CA ALA A 61 5.68 -5.75 -1.21
C ALA A 61 5.63 -6.52 -2.55
N LEU A 62 5.61 -5.80 -3.67
CA LEU A 62 5.61 -6.38 -5.01
C LEU A 62 6.93 -7.08 -5.32
N ASN A 63 8.07 -6.44 -5.04
CA ASN A 63 9.40 -7.03 -5.23
C ASN A 63 9.60 -8.30 -4.39
N ARG A 64 9.08 -8.29 -3.15
CA ARG A 64 9.12 -9.45 -2.26
C ARG A 64 8.24 -10.58 -2.79
N ALA A 65 6.98 -10.30 -3.11
CA ALA A 65 6.07 -11.28 -3.69
C ALA A 65 6.62 -11.88 -5.00
N GLY A 66 7.22 -11.05 -5.87
CA GLY A 66 7.86 -11.49 -7.10
C GLY A 66 9.09 -12.38 -6.87
N THR A 67 9.84 -12.17 -5.78
CA THR A 67 10.96 -13.04 -5.41
C THR A 67 10.46 -14.38 -4.87
N ASP A 68 9.48 -14.36 -3.97
CA ASP A 68 8.89 -15.58 -3.42
C ASP A 68 8.26 -16.46 -4.53
N LEU A 69 7.56 -15.84 -5.50
CA LEU A 69 6.99 -16.57 -6.64
C LEU A 69 8.07 -17.19 -7.53
N ARG A 70 9.20 -16.50 -7.72
CA ARG A 70 10.33 -16.99 -8.50
C ARG A 70 10.98 -18.22 -7.83
N ASP A 71 11.12 -18.18 -6.52
CA ASP A 71 11.66 -19.31 -5.75
C ASP A 71 10.70 -20.51 -5.78
N ILE A 72 9.39 -20.27 -5.65
CA ILE A 72 8.36 -21.31 -5.79
C ILE A 72 8.40 -21.93 -7.21
N HIS A 73 8.54 -21.09 -8.24
CA HIS A 73 8.64 -21.53 -9.63
C HIS A 73 9.88 -22.38 -9.86
N ALA A 74 11.06 -21.91 -9.41
CA ALA A 74 12.31 -22.65 -9.51
C ALA A 74 12.24 -24.00 -8.77
N TRP A 75 11.64 -24.02 -7.57
CA TRP A 75 11.38 -25.25 -6.82
C TRP A 75 10.43 -26.22 -7.53
N TRP A 76 9.48 -25.72 -8.32
CA TRP A 76 8.56 -26.53 -9.11
C TRP A 76 9.22 -27.11 -10.37
N GLU A 77 9.98 -26.28 -11.10
CA GLU A 77 10.71 -26.68 -12.31
C GLU A 77 11.86 -27.65 -12.01
N ALA A 78 12.52 -27.53 -10.87
CA ALA A 78 13.57 -28.45 -10.46
C ALA A 78 13.08 -29.90 -10.21
N ARG A 79 11.77 -30.16 -10.28
CA ARG A 79 11.21 -31.50 -10.10
C ARG A 79 11.00 -32.25 -11.40
N THR A 80 11.07 -33.56 -11.28
CA THR A 80 10.74 -34.47 -12.38
C THR A 80 9.23 -34.49 -12.67
N HIS A 81 8.84 -34.83 -13.90
CA HIS A 81 7.42 -34.90 -14.30
C HIS A 81 6.59 -35.86 -13.45
N ILE A 82 7.19 -36.95 -12.94
CA ILE A 82 6.54 -37.91 -12.05
C ILE A 82 6.20 -37.26 -10.70
N GLU A 83 7.08 -36.41 -10.19
CA GLU A 83 6.85 -35.69 -8.94
C GLU A 83 5.90 -34.50 -9.09
N GLN A 84 5.85 -33.88 -10.27
CA GLN A 84 4.87 -32.85 -10.58
C GLN A 84 3.45 -33.43 -10.70
N ALA A 85 3.31 -34.67 -11.16
CA ALA A 85 2.05 -35.40 -11.20
C ALA A 85 1.54 -35.83 -9.81
N ASN A 86 2.34 -35.68 -8.75
CA ASN A 86 1.93 -36.02 -7.39
C ASN A 86 0.93 -34.95 -6.86
N PRO A 87 -0.32 -35.34 -6.52
CA PRO A 87 -1.35 -34.39 -6.10
C PRO A 87 -1.01 -33.65 -4.81
N GLN A 88 -0.23 -34.26 -3.90
CA GLN A 88 0.20 -33.59 -2.67
C GLN A 88 1.20 -32.45 -2.95
N LYS A 89 2.09 -32.66 -3.92
CA LYS A 89 3.09 -31.68 -4.34
C LYS A 89 2.44 -30.52 -5.10
N TYR A 90 1.42 -30.81 -5.90
CA TYR A 90 0.59 -29.80 -6.54
C TYR A 90 -0.24 -28.99 -5.53
N ALA A 91 -0.86 -29.65 -4.55
CA ALA A 91 -1.58 -28.96 -3.47
C ALA A 91 -0.67 -28.02 -2.68
N ARG A 92 0.59 -28.43 -2.43
CA ARG A 92 1.61 -27.57 -1.83
C ARG A 92 1.91 -26.33 -2.69
N LEU A 93 2.07 -26.50 -4.00
CA LEU A 93 2.30 -25.37 -4.93
C LEU A 93 1.15 -24.34 -4.83
N VAL A 94 -0.10 -24.81 -4.93
CA VAL A 94 -1.28 -23.95 -4.86
C VAL A 94 -1.38 -23.23 -3.51
N ARG A 95 -1.07 -23.93 -2.40
CA ARG A 95 -1.06 -23.34 -1.07
C ARG A 95 0.00 -22.24 -0.95
N ASP A 96 1.22 -22.51 -1.43
CA ASP A 96 2.35 -21.60 -1.28
C ASP A 96 2.13 -20.34 -2.16
N ILE A 97 1.58 -20.48 -3.38
CA ILE A 97 1.15 -19.34 -4.21
C ILE A 97 0.04 -18.51 -3.52
N ASN A 98 -0.99 -19.17 -2.98
CA ASN A 98 -2.07 -18.47 -2.27
C ASN A 98 -1.55 -17.73 -1.03
N ALA A 99 -0.53 -18.25 -0.36
CA ALA A 99 0.10 -17.57 0.77
C ALA A 99 0.78 -16.26 0.35
N VAL A 100 1.49 -16.26 -0.80
CA VAL A 100 2.12 -15.06 -1.35
C VAL A 100 1.07 -14.02 -1.75
N ILE A 101 -0.02 -14.43 -2.42
CA ILE A 101 -1.12 -13.52 -2.81
C ILE A 101 -1.73 -12.86 -1.57
N ARG A 102 -2.10 -13.65 -0.54
CA ARG A 102 -2.66 -13.10 0.71
C ARG A 102 -1.67 -12.22 1.46
N GLY A 103 -0.38 -12.55 1.42
CA GLY A 103 0.69 -11.73 2.00
C GLY A 103 0.78 -10.35 1.33
N PHE A 104 0.76 -10.33 0.00
CA PHE A 104 0.75 -9.11 -0.79
C PHE A 104 -0.50 -8.27 -0.54
N GLU A 105 -1.68 -8.88 -0.50
CA GLU A 105 -2.94 -8.19 -0.19
C GLU A 105 -2.88 -7.52 1.20
N ARG A 106 -2.40 -8.21 2.24
CA ARG A 106 -2.24 -7.60 3.58
C ARG A 106 -1.24 -6.45 3.60
N ALA A 107 -0.14 -6.58 2.86
CA ALA A 107 0.89 -5.55 2.80
C ALA A 107 0.48 -4.31 2.00
N THR A 108 -0.53 -4.43 1.13
CA THR A 108 -0.95 -3.35 0.21
C THR A 108 -2.36 -2.84 0.44
N ASN A 109 -3.15 -3.47 1.31
CA ASN A 109 -4.51 -3.07 1.63
C ASN A 109 -4.54 -2.20 2.90
N PRO A 110 -4.81 -0.89 2.78
CA PRO A 110 -4.92 0.00 3.94
C PRO A 110 -6.15 -0.29 4.82
N ALA A 111 -7.16 -1.01 4.32
CA ALA A 111 -8.37 -1.36 5.08
C ALA A 111 -8.20 -2.58 6.00
N ALA A 112 -7.13 -3.37 5.84
CA ALA A 112 -6.86 -4.54 6.68
C ALA A 112 -6.14 -4.20 8.00
N ALA A 113 -5.75 -2.93 8.18
CA ALA A 113 -5.08 -2.40 9.36
C ALA A 113 -6.02 -1.65 10.33
N ALA A 114 -7.31 -1.54 9.99
CA ALA A 114 -8.35 -0.86 10.78
C ALA A 114 -9.15 -1.83 11.67
#